data_AF-A0A7C2YKL2-F1
#
_entry.id   AF-A0A7C2YKL2-F1
#
_cell.length_a   1.000
_cell.length_b   1.000
_cell.length_c   1.000
_cell.angle_alpha   90.00
_cell.angle_beta   90.00
_cell.angle_gamma   90.00
#
_symmetry.space_group_name_H-M   'P 1'
#
loop_
_entity.id
_entity.type
_entity.pdbx_description
1 polymer ?
#
loop_
_entity_poly.entity_id
_entity_poly.type
_entity_poly.pdbx_seq_one_letter_code
_entity_poly.pdbx_strand_id
1 'polypeptide(L)'
;MERARRAVLLFALAVLAGCYTYVQLPADVRYETVSPPRVLQIVNRTGRPFSVEPSAYGKQQGFSAQSIDDGGSFDVLLQVRRFRVSDGDRTGSHQVLNGPYIAQEGTNTAVIRIRHGELHFITIDLESDGWFVPQTTSAPAVAPLRIELKSFEPKRWFPTGPP
;
A
#
# COMPACT_ATOMS: atom_id res chain seq x y z
N MET A 1 45.32 24.42 24.35
CA MET A 1 44.57 23.18 24.02
C MET A 1 43.06 23.27 24.29
N GLU A 2 42.56 24.21 25.10
CA GLU A 2 41.12 24.31 25.41
C GLU A 2 40.22 24.81 24.27
N ARG A 3 40.75 25.63 23.35
CA ARG A 3 39.99 26.18 22.22
C ARG A 3 39.56 25.10 21.21
N ALA A 4 40.39 24.08 20.99
CA ALA A 4 40.06 22.96 20.10
C ALA A 4 38.95 22.07 20.67
N ARG A 5 38.92 21.86 22.00
CA ARG A 5 37.85 21.11 22.68
C ARG A 5 36.49 21.80 22.56
N ARG A 6 36.44 23.13 22.67
CA ARG A 6 35.18 23.89 22.50
C ARG A 6 34.65 23.87 21.07
N ALA A 7 35.54 23.93 20.07
CA ALA A 7 35.15 23.86 18.66
C ALA A 7 34.56 22.48 18.30
N VAL A 8 35.15 21.39 18.79
CA VAL A 8 34.62 20.02 18.58
C VAL A 8 33.28 19.81 19.28
N LEU A 9 33.10 20.37 20.49
CA LEU A 9 31.83 20.27 21.22
C LEU A 9 30.68 21.02 20.51
N LEU A 10 30.98 22.19 19.94
CA LEU A 10 30.01 22.98 19.18
C LEU A 10 29.62 22.31 17.86
N PHE A 11 30.56 21.63 17.20
CA PHE A 11 30.27 20.88 15.97
C PHE A 11 29.43 19.62 16.25
N ALA A 12 29.70 18.92 17.35
CA ALA A 12 28.91 17.75 17.76
C ALA A 12 27.46 18.12 18.13
N LEU A 13 27.23 19.29 18.74
CA LEU A 13 25.89 19.82 19.02
C LEU A 13 25.15 20.25 17.75
N ALA A 14 25.85 20.82 16.76
CA ALA A 14 25.24 21.21 15.48
C ALA A 14 24.83 19.99 14.64
N VAL A 15 25.60 18.89 14.66
CA VAL A 15 25.26 17.65 13.96
C VAL A 15 24.06 16.94 14.61
N LEU A 16 23.91 17.00 15.94
CA LEU A 16 22.73 16.46 16.63
C LEU A 16 21.45 17.27 16.35
N ALA A 17 21.57 18.58 16.08
CA ALA A 17 20.43 19.42 15.68
C ALA A 17 19.98 19.17 14.22
N GLY A 18 20.86 18.64 13.37
CA GLY A 18 20.57 18.34 11.95
C GLY A 18 19.82 17.03 11.72
N CYS A 19 19.69 16.16 12.72
CA CYS A 19 19.01 14.86 12.60
C CYS A 19 17.51 14.90 12.93
N TYR A 20 16.94 16.08 13.15
CA TYR A 20 15.49 16.29 13.27
C TYR A 20 14.91 16.93 12.01
N THR A 21 15.23 16.40 10.83
CA THR A 21 14.26 16.45 9.73
C THR A 21 13.11 15.53 10.11
N TYR A 22 12.23 16.04 10.98
CA TYR A 22 10.83 15.68 10.94
C TYR A 22 10.43 15.76 9.47
N VAL A 23 9.97 14.65 8.90
CA VAL A 23 9.13 14.73 7.70
C VAL A 23 7.97 15.63 8.12
N GLN A 24 8.02 16.90 7.75
CA GLN A 24 6.94 17.84 7.97
C GLN A 24 5.78 17.31 7.12
N LEU A 25 4.94 16.50 7.74
CA LEU A 25 3.60 16.25 7.23
C LEU A 25 2.97 17.65 7.04
N PRO A 26 2.42 17.96 5.86
CA PRO A 26 1.73 19.23 5.64
C PRO A 26 0.74 19.46 6.78
N ALA A 27 0.74 20.67 7.34
CA ALA A 27 0.03 21.01 8.58
C ALA A 27 -1.49 20.78 8.53
N ASP A 28 -2.06 20.53 7.34
CA ASP A 28 -3.50 20.44 7.12
C ASP A 28 -3.95 19.07 6.56
N VAL A 29 -3.34 17.97 6.99
CA VAL A 29 -3.87 16.63 6.70
C VAL A 29 -4.96 16.27 7.69
N ARG A 30 -6.24 16.32 7.27
CA ARG A 30 -7.37 15.82 8.07
C ARG A 30 -7.71 14.40 7.63
N TYR A 31 -7.52 13.44 8.54
CA TYR A 31 -7.92 12.06 8.31
C TYR A 31 -9.44 11.95 8.48
N GLU A 32 -10.15 11.60 7.41
CA GLU A 32 -11.61 11.66 7.39
C GLU A 32 -12.23 10.30 7.69
N THR A 33 -11.76 9.24 7.05
CA THR A 33 -12.43 7.92 7.09
C THR A 33 -11.47 6.78 6.74
N VAL A 34 -11.64 5.64 7.41
CA VAL A 34 -10.94 4.38 7.11
C VAL A 34 -11.96 3.38 6.60
N SER A 35 -11.63 2.70 5.49
CA SER A 35 -12.47 1.67 4.92
C SER A 35 -12.57 0.45 5.85
N PRO A 36 -13.65 -0.35 5.79
CA PRO A 36 -13.61 -1.69 6.33
C PRO A 36 -12.47 -2.50 5.66
N PRO A 37 -11.87 -3.48 6.36
CA PRO A 37 -10.91 -4.40 5.75
C PRO A 37 -11.56 -5.17 4.60
N ARG A 38 -10.86 -5.23 3.46
CA ARG A 38 -11.24 -6.02 2.29
C ARG A 38 -10.17 -7.07 2.02
N VAL A 39 -10.60 -8.31 1.79
CA VAL A 39 -9.70 -9.38 1.31
C VAL A 39 -9.72 -9.36 -0.21
N LEU A 40 -8.57 -9.13 -0.83
CA LEU A 40 -8.35 -9.32 -2.26
C LEU A 40 -7.79 -10.72 -2.45
N GLN A 41 -8.45 -11.53 -3.28
CA GLN A 41 -7.97 -12.87 -3.62
C GLN A 41 -7.41 -12.87 -5.04
N ILE A 42 -6.09 -12.99 -5.15
CA ILE A 42 -5.39 -13.12 -6.42
C ILE A 42 -5.48 -14.58 -6.85
N VAL A 43 -6.07 -14.85 -8.02
CA VAL A 43 -6.21 -16.20 -8.56
C VAL A 43 -5.32 -16.34 -9.78
N ASN A 44 -4.43 -17.33 -9.75
CA ASN A 44 -3.55 -17.64 -10.87
C ASN A 44 -4.32 -18.43 -11.93
N ARG A 45 -4.51 -17.81 -13.10
CA ARG A 45 -5.08 -18.43 -14.30
C ARG A 45 -4.17 -18.22 -15.51
N THR A 46 -2.87 -18.02 -15.26
CA THR A 46 -1.88 -17.73 -16.30
C THR A 46 -1.34 -18.99 -16.97
N GLY A 47 -1.62 -20.18 -16.44
CA GLY A 47 -1.07 -21.45 -16.92
C GLY A 47 0.34 -21.75 -16.42
N ARG A 48 0.93 -20.89 -15.56
CA ARG A 48 2.29 -21.02 -15.03
C ARG A 48 2.38 -20.50 -13.59
N PRO A 49 3.31 -21.02 -12.76
CA PRO A 49 3.50 -20.49 -11.42
C PRO A 49 4.11 -19.08 -11.45
N PHE A 50 3.76 -18.24 -10.47
CA PHE A 50 4.40 -16.95 -10.23
C PHE A 50 4.56 -16.69 -8.73
N SER A 51 5.39 -15.72 -8.37
CA SER A 51 5.58 -15.32 -6.97
C SER A 51 5.01 -13.94 -6.69
N VAL A 52 4.27 -13.79 -5.59
CA VAL A 52 3.88 -12.49 -5.04
C VAL A 52 4.98 -12.00 -4.10
N GLU A 53 5.48 -10.80 -4.37
CA GLU A 53 6.58 -10.20 -3.63
C GLU A 53 6.04 -9.35 -2.46
N PRO A 54 6.63 -9.47 -1.26
CA PRO A 54 6.27 -8.60 -0.15
C PRO A 54 6.65 -7.14 -0.45
N SER A 55 5.87 -6.22 0.11
CA SER A 55 6.17 -4.79 0.11
C SER A 55 7.45 -4.51 0.92
N ALA A 56 8.01 -3.29 0.83
CA ALA A 56 9.14 -2.91 1.67
C ALA A 56 8.80 -3.06 3.17
N TYR A 57 7.58 -2.67 3.55
CA TYR A 57 7.04 -2.91 4.89
C TYR A 57 6.95 -4.40 5.22
N GLY A 58 6.39 -5.23 4.34
CA GLY A 58 6.33 -6.68 4.54
C GLY A 58 7.69 -7.32 4.72
N LYS A 59 8.70 -6.91 3.94
CA LYS A 59 10.09 -7.38 4.09
C LYS A 59 10.66 -7.02 5.45
N GLN A 60 10.43 -5.80 5.93
CA GLN A 60 10.86 -5.39 7.28
C GLN A 60 10.18 -6.21 8.38
N GLN A 61 8.95 -6.68 8.15
CA GLN A 61 8.21 -7.55 9.06
C GLN A 61 8.57 -9.05 8.88
N GLY A 62 9.55 -9.40 8.04
CA GLY A 62 10.01 -10.77 7.85
C GLY A 62 9.18 -11.62 6.90
N PHE A 63 8.25 -11.03 6.13
CA PHE A 63 7.49 -11.76 5.12
C PHE A 63 8.37 -12.10 3.92
N SER A 64 8.21 -13.32 3.40
CA SER A 64 8.90 -13.83 2.22
C SER A 64 7.98 -13.83 1.00
N ALA A 65 8.56 -13.91 -0.20
CA ALA A 65 7.78 -14.08 -1.42
C ALA A 65 6.96 -15.39 -1.39
N GLN A 66 5.74 -15.33 -1.90
CA GLN A 66 4.79 -16.45 -1.90
C GLN A 66 4.61 -16.96 -3.32
N SER A 67 4.96 -18.23 -3.56
CA SER A 67 4.74 -18.88 -4.85
C SER A 67 3.30 -19.35 -4.96
N ILE A 68 2.69 -19.11 -6.11
CA ILE A 68 1.32 -19.51 -6.42
C ILE A 68 1.35 -20.37 -7.67
N ASP A 69 1.02 -21.65 -7.52
CA ASP A 69 0.89 -22.58 -8.63
C ASP A 69 -0.27 -22.19 -9.56
N ASP A 70 -0.30 -22.76 -10.76
CA ASP A 70 -1.43 -22.56 -11.67
C ASP A 70 -2.74 -23.07 -11.05
N GLY A 71 -3.81 -22.30 -11.17
CA GLY A 71 -5.08 -22.55 -10.48
C GLY A 71 -5.09 -22.24 -8.99
N GLY A 72 -3.93 -21.91 -8.40
CA GLY A 72 -3.80 -21.51 -7.00
C GLY A 72 -4.31 -20.09 -6.73
N SER A 73 -4.40 -19.73 -5.44
CA SER A 73 -4.82 -18.41 -5.01
C SER A 73 -4.04 -17.90 -3.81
N PHE A 74 -3.95 -16.57 -3.70
CA PHE A 74 -3.33 -15.88 -2.59
C PHE A 74 -4.20 -14.71 -2.13
N ASP A 75 -4.42 -14.65 -0.82
CA ASP A 75 -5.27 -13.64 -0.21
C ASP A 75 -4.41 -12.52 0.40
N VAL A 76 -4.80 -11.27 0.14
CA VAL A 76 -4.13 -10.10 0.70
C VAL A 76 -5.17 -9.13 1.26
N LEU A 77 -4.88 -8.60 2.44
CA LEU A 77 -5.73 -7.62 3.11
C LEU A 77 -5.43 -6.21 2.59
N LEU A 78 -6.48 -5.48 2.23
CA LEU A 78 -6.43 -4.07 1.89
C LEU A 78 -7.34 -3.26 2.81
N GLN A 79 -6.77 -2.21 3.39
CA GLN A 79 -7.50 -1.14 4.06
C GLN A 79 -7.04 0.19 3.49
N VAL A 80 -8.00 1.07 3.20
CA VAL A 80 -7.77 2.37 2.58
C VAL A 80 -8.17 3.45 3.57
N ARG A 81 -7.32 4.46 3.71
CA ARG A 81 -7.61 5.68 4.46
C ARG A 81 -7.81 6.81 3.47
N ARG A 82 -8.94 7.51 3.57
CA ARG A 82 -9.18 8.78 2.88
C ARG A 82 -8.77 9.94 3.80
N PHE A 83 -8.04 10.90 3.24
CA PHE A 83 -7.64 12.12 3.91
C PHE A 83 -7.75 13.31 2.96
N ARG A 84 -7.95 14.50 3.54
CA ARG A 84 -7.94 15.76 2.82
C ARG A 84 -6.63 16.47 3.08
N VAL A 85 -6.05 17.06 2.05
CA VAL A 85 -4.86 17.91 2.17
C VAL A 85 -5.33 19.35 1.98
N SER A 86 -5.42 20.15 3.05
CA SER A 86 -5.89 21.56 3.05
C SER A 86 -7.39 21.81 2.83
N ASP A 87 -7.87 22.98 3.27
CA ASP A 87 -9.29 23.40 3.25
C ASP A 87 -9.84 23.77 1.84
N GLY A 88 -9.07 23.55 0.76
CA GLY A 88 -9.47 23.85 -0.62
C GLY A 88 -9.30 22.72 -1.64
N ASP A 89 -8.73 21.59 -1.22
CA ASP A 89 -8.47 20.48 -2.13
C ASP A 89 -9.75 19.69 -2.38
N ARG A 90 -10.24 19.77 -3.62
CA ARG A 90 -11.44 19.03 -4.07
C ARG A 90 -11.15 17.55 -4.26
N THR A 91 -9.88 17.16 -4.31
CA THR A 91 -9.42 15.81 -4.59
C THR A 91 -8.97 15.16 -3.29
N GLY A 92 -9.87 14.41 -2.64
CA GLY A 92 -9.50 13.58 -1.50
C GLY A 92 -8.35 12.64 -1.87
N SER A 93 -7.34 12.54 -1.01
CA SER A 93 -6.23 11.62 -1.19
C SER A 93 -6.47 10.32 -0.43
N HIS A 94 -5.97 9.22 -0.97
CA HIS A 94 -6.18 7.86 -0.49
C HIS A 94 -4.83 7.18 -0.25
N GLN A 95 -4.71 6.53 0.90
CA GLN A 95 -3.52 5.82 1.32
C GLN A 95 -3.86 4.41 1.78
N VAL A 96 -3.07 3.44 1.36
CA VAL A 96 -3.11 2.09 1.92
C VAL A 96 -2.60 2.11 3.36
N LEU A 97 -3.35 1.54 4.29
CA LEU A 97 -2.79 1.17 5.59
C LEU A 97 -1.84 -0.01 5.38
N ASN A 98 -0.56 0.23 5.64
CA ASN A 98 0.57 -0.68 5.34
C ASN A 98 0.19 -2.16 5.43
N GLY A 99 0.22 -2.85 4.27
CA GLY A 99 0.00 -4.29 4.16
C GLY A 99 1.30 -5.03 3.81
N PRO A 100 1.43 -6.32 4.14
CA PRO A 100 2.66 -7.08 3.89
C PRO A 100 2.96 -7.28 2.40
N TYR A 101 1.95 -7.26 1.52
CA TYR A 101 2.11 -7.49 0.08
C TYR A 101 1.53 -6.38 -0.82
N ILE A 102 0.99 -5.32 -0.22
CA ILE A 102 0.50 -4.14 -0.95
C ILE A 102 1.37 -2.95 -0.56
N ALA A 103 1.82 -2.20 -1.56
CA ALA A 103 2.52 -0.93 -1.36
C ALA A 103 1.73 0.22 -1.96
N GLN A 104 1.82 1.39 -1.33
CA GLN A 104 1.41 2.64 -1.96
C GLN A 104 2.36 2.95 -3.13
N GLU A 105 1.81 3.39 -4.27
CA GLU A 105 2.57 3.90 -5.40
C GLU A 105 1.88 5.15 -5.94
N GLY A 106 2.47 6.33 -5.72
CA GLY A 106 1.87 7.61 -6.10
C GLY A 106 0.66 8.01 -5.24
N THR A 107 -0.09 8.99 -5.73
CA THR A 107 -1.32 9.48 -5.08
C THR A 107 -2.49 8.60 -5.52
N ASN A 108 -3.22 8.02 -4.57
CA ASN A 108 -4.41 7.19 -4.82
C ASN A 108 -4.22 5.87 -5.56
N THR A 109 -2.98 5.37 -5.66
CA THR A 109 -2.72 4.09 -6.30
C THR A 109 -1.93 3.17 -5.38
N ALA A 110 -2.24 1.88 -5.44
CA ALA A 110 -1.51 0.84 -4.74
C ALA A 110 -1.11 -0.27 -5.70
N VAL A 111 -0.04 -0.99 -5.36
CA VAL A 111 0.44 -2.09 -6.19
C VAL A 111 0.72 -3.35 -5.41
N ILE A 112 0.44 -4.47 -6.09
CA ILE A 112 0.91 -5.80 -5.73
C ILE A 112 1.99 -6.18 -6.75
N ARG A 113 3.16 -6.56 -6.25
CA ARG A 113 4.31 -6.93 -7.08
C ARG A 113 4.30 -8.43 -7.34
N ILE A 114 4.44 -8.82 -8.59
CA ILE A 114 4.43 -10.21 -9.04
C ILE A 114 5.70 -10.48 -9.84
N ARG A 115 6.35 -11.61 -9.59
CA ARG A 115 7.54 -12.05 -10.33
C ARG A 115 7.25 -13.31 -11.14
N HIS A 116 7.50 -13.23 -12.43
CA HIS A 116 7.49 -14.36 -13.36
C HIS A 116 8.51 -14.11 -14.48
N GLY A 117 9.77 -14.51 -14.24
CA GLY A 117 10.92 -14.07 -15.05
C GLY A 117 11.25 -12.60 -14.82
N GLU A 118 10.31 -11.71 -15.12
CA GLU A 118 10.36 -10.26 -14.90
C GLU A 118 9.41 -9.82 -13.78
N LEU A 119 9.53 -8.56 -13.36
CA LEU A 119 8.67 -7.95 -12.34
C LEU A 119 7.47 -7.28 -12.99
N HIS A 120 6.28 -7.65 -12.53
CA HIS A 120 4.98 -7.17 -12.97
C HIS A 120 4.21 -6.54 -11.80
N PHE A 121 3.22 -5.71 -12.12
CA PHE A 121 2.45 -4.96 -11.13
C PHE A 121 0.95 -5.10 -11.40
N ILE A 122 0.22 -5.55 -10.38
CA ILE A 122 -1.23 -5.32 -10.33
C ILE A 122 -1.44 -3.95 -9.74
N THR A 123 -2.09 -3.07 -10.49
CA THR A 123 -2.37 -1.70 -10.05
C THR A 123 -3.79 -1.63 -9.50
N ILE A 124 -3.92 -1.16 -8.27
CA ILE A 124 -5.21 -1.01 -7.56
C ILE A 124 -5.49 0.47 -7.44
N ASP A 125 -6.66 0.86 -7.93
CA ASP A 125 -7.16 2.22 -7.80
C ASP A 125 -7.83 2.40 -6.43
N LEU A 126 -7.42 3.44 -5.70
CA LEU A 126 -7.92 3.74 -4.37
C LEU A 126 -9.00 4.82 -4.36
N GLU A 127 -9.24 5.52 -5.48
CA GLU A 127 -10.17 6.67 -5.54
C GLU A 127 -11.64 6.28 -5.44
N SER A 128 -11.96 4.99 -5.62
CA SER A 128 -13.33 4.51 -5.61
C SER A 128 -13.97 4.60 -4.23
N ASP A 129 -15.12 5.28 -4.14
CA ASP A 129 -15.96 5.27 -2.94
C ASP A 129 -16.44 3.86 -2.54
N GLY A 130 -16.40 2.90 -3.48
CA GLY A 130 -16.71 1.48 -3.24
C GLY A 130 -15.90 0.85 -2.11
N TRP A 131 -14.70 1.37 -1.83
CA TRP A 131 -13.89 0.94 -0.69
C TRP A 131 -14.58 1.20 0.65
N PHE A 132 -15.32 2.29 0.77
CA PHE A 132 -15.89 2.80 2.02
C PHE A 132 -17.35 2.39 2.25
N VAL A 133 -17.97 1.68 1.32
CA VAL A 133 -19.35 1.18 1.47
C VAL A 133 -19.42 0.29 2.71
N PRO A 134 -20.23 0.66 3.73
CA PRO A 134 -20.36 -0.11 4.96
C PRO A 134 -20.87 -1.52 4.67
N GLN A 135 -20.29 -2.51 5.33
CA GLN A 135 -20.77 -3.89 5.26
C GLN A 135 -21.99 -4.00 6.17
N THR A 136 -23.18 -4.11 5.60
CA THR A 136 -24.39 -4.37 6.39
C THR A 136 -24.31 -5.77 6.98
N THR A 137 -24.54 -5.87 8.30
CA THR A 137 -24.32 -7.04 9.17
C THR A 137 -25.14 -8.29 8.84
N SER A 138 -25.96 -8.25 7.79
CA SER A 138 -26.88 -9.31 7.39
C SER A 138 -26.38 -10.20 6.23
N ALA A 139 -25.20 -9.92 5.66
CA ALA A 139 -24.63 -10.78 4.61
C ALA A 139 -23.74 -11.90 5.20
N PRO A 140 -23.83 -13.15 4.70
CA PRO A 140 -22.90 -14.22 5.06
C PRO A 140 -21.46 -13.81 4.70
N ALA A 141 -20.48 -14.35 5.44
CA ALA A 141 -19.05 -14.05 5.37
C ALA A 141 -18.58 -13.36 4.07
N VAL A 142 -17.99 -12.17 4.22
CA VAL A 142 -17.56 -11.29 3.11
C VAL A 142 -16.78 -12.10 2.08
N ALA A 143 -17.38 -12.26 0.90
CA ALA A 143 -16.71 -12.92 -0.21
C ALA A 143 -15.45 -12.12 -0.59
N PRO A 144 -14.29 -12.77 -0.76
CA PRO A 144 -13.09 -12.08 -1.17
C PRO A 144 -13.28 -11.45 -2.56
N LEU A 145 -12.70 -10.28 -2.75
CA LEU A 145 -12.71 -9.58 -4.03
C LEU A 145 -11.70 -10.28 -4.96
N ARG A 146 -12.21 -11.05 -5.92
CA ARG A 146 -11.37 -11.92 -6.75
C ARG A 146 -10.70 -11.14 -7.89
N ILE A 147 -9.39 -11.30 -8.01
CA ILE A 147 -8.55 -10.76 -9.07
C ILE A 147 -8.01 -11.93 -9.87
N GLU A 148 -8.69 -12.26 -10.98
CA GLU A 148 -8.18 -13.28 -11.91
C GLU A 148 -7.05 -12.70 -12.76
N LEU A 149 -5.87 -13.31 -12.64
CA LEU A 149 -4.71 -13.05 -13.49
C LEU A 149 -4.67 -14.07 -14.61
N LYS A 150 -4.97 -13.62 -15.83
CA LYS A 150 -4.95 -14.44 -17.05
C LYS A 150 -3.68 -14.19 -17.89
N SER A 151 -3.05 -13.03 -17.69
CA SER A 151 -1.78 -12.63 -18.29
C SER A 151 -1.03 -11.73 -17.30
N PHE A 152 0.25 -11.47 -17.58
CA PHE A 152 1.10 -10.56 -16.79
C PHE A 152 1.09 -9.11 -17.31
N GLU A 153 0.11 -8.77 -18.15
CA GLU A 153 -0.09 -7.41 -18.62
C GLU A 153 -0.59 -6.52 -17.47
N PRO A 154 -0.19 -5.22 -17.44
CA PRO A 154 -0.65 -4.29 -16.43
C PRO A 154 -2.18 -4.23 -16.39
N LYS A 155 -2.77 -4.49 -15.23
CA LYS A 155 -4.22 -4.45 -15.01
C LYS A 155 -4.53 -3.44 -13.91
N ARG A 156 -5.44 -2.50 -14.19
CA ARG A 156 -6.03 -1.58 -13.20
C ARG A 156 -7.26 -2.24 -12.60
N TRP A 157 -7.38 -2.24 -11.28
CA TRP A 157 -8.44 -2.95 -10.56
C TRP A 157 -9.27 -2.00 -9.67
N PHE A 158 -10.59 -2.23 -9.61
CA PHE A 158 -11.58 -1.45 -8.86
C PHE A 158 -12.45 -2.37 -7.96
N PRO A 159 -12.93 -1.88 -6.81
CA PRO A 159 -13.71 -2.67 -5.85
C PRO A 159 -15.10 -3.13 -6.34
N THR A 160 -15.56 -2.66 -7.49
CA THR A 160 -16.86 -3.01 -8.08
C THR A 160 -16.73 -3.25 -9.59
N GLY A 161 -16.32 -4.46 -9.99
CA GLY A 161 -16.29 -4.86 -11.41
C GLY A 161 -15.45 -3.95 -12.33
N PRO A 162 -15.38 -4.23 -13.64
CA PRO A 162 -15.05 -3.16 -14.58
C PRO A 162 -16.14 -2.08 -14.52
N PRO A 163 -15.85 -0.82 -14.91
CA PRO A 163 -16.89 0.19 -15.09
C PRO A 163 -18.00 -0.28 -16.04
#